data_AF-A0A0B1NZB3-F1
#
_entry.id   AF-A0A0B1NZB3-F1
#
_cell.length_a   1.000
_cell.length_b   1.000
_cell.length_c   1.000
_cell.angle_alpha   90.00
_cell.angle_beta   90.00
_cell.angle_gamma   90.00
#
_symmetry.space_group_name_H-M   'P 1'
#
loop_
_entity.id
_entity.type
_entity.pdbx_description
1 polymer ?
#
loop_
_entity_poly.entity_id
_entity_poly.type
_entity_poly.pdbx_seq_one_letter_code
_entity_poly.pdbx_strand_id
1 'polypeptide(L)'
;MLSSEIERVTSTRPTSVRQYGTSVPEAPHRTWMAYFDKAPHPGFRVFDESGRVTGFKKQKAIDFCRRCHGYHPTRYCSRAPSCGNCGSCMHSQSDCKAFKKCKNCGGPHRSDSYKCLARPSRYGGPTKEQLKSFRIIGEREYQAVARAKAAEQSATAVTESIIISSSQSPEPSSFDVQQTPIEASVGEQIRL
;
A
#
# COMPACT_ATOMS: atom_id res chain seq x y z
N MET A 1 -40.30 -13.42 -8.18
CA MET A 1 -40.25 -12.74 -9.49
C MET A 1 -39.11 -13.28 -10.34
N LEU A 2 -37.84 -12.97 -10.05
CA LEU A 2 -36.71 -13.49 -10.86
C LEU A 2 -36.50 -15.01 -10.75
N SER A 3 -36.61 -15.60 -9.56
CA SER A 3 -36.49 -17.05 -9.38
C SER A 3 -37.54 -17.84 -10.17
N SER A 4 -38.80 -17.40 -10.12
CA SER A 4 -39.92 -17.98 -10.86
C SER A 4 -39.73 -17.86 -12.38
N GLU A 5 -39.20 -16.74 -12.86
CA GLU A 5 -38.91 -16.55 -14.28
C GLU A 5 -37.77 -17.46 -14.77
N ILE A 6 -36.71 -17.60 -13.96
CA ILE A 6 -35.63 -18.56 -14.25
C ILE A 6 -36.19 -19.98 -14.34
N GLU A 7 -37.06 -20.37 -13.41
CA GLU A 7 -37.71 -21.69 -13.41
C GLU A 7 -38.59 -21.89 -14.64
N ARG A 8 -39.35 -20.87 -15.06
CA ARG A 8 -40.18 -20.90 -16.28
C ARG A 8 -39.35 -21.15 -17.54
N VAL A 9 -38.20 -20.47 -17.68
CA VAL A 9 -37.37 -20.55 -18.89
C VAL A 9 -36.47 -21.78 -18.92
N THR A 10 -35.97 -22.22 -17.76
CA THR A 10 -34.95 -23.28 -17.68
C THR A 10 -35.44 -24.60 -17.11
N SER A 11 -36.73 -24.66 -16.71
CA SER A 11 -37.33 -25.78 -15.97
C SER A 11 -36.55 -26.19 -14.71
N THR A 12 -35.70 -25.30 -14.19
CA THR A 12 -34.83 -25.55 -13.06
C THR A 12 -34.97 -24.41 -12.06
N ARG A 13 -35.35 -24.73 -10.82
CA ARG A 13 -35.50 -23.73 -9.77
C ARG A 13 -34.15 -23.40 -9.14
N PRO A 14 -33.72 -22.13 -9.08
CA PRO A 14 -32.50 -21.76 -8.38
C PRO A 14 -32.66 -21.92 -6.87
N THR A 15 -31.65 -22.48 -6.20
CA THR A 15 -31.56 -22.63 -4.74
C THR A 15 -31.60 -21.28 -4.04
N SER A 16 -30.94 -20.27 -4.61
CA SER A 16 -31.05 -18.88 -4.14
C SER A 16 -30.70 -17.88 -5.23
N VAL A 17 -31.16 -16.64 -5.09
CA VAL A 17 -30.88 -15.54 -6.01
C VAL A 17 -30.46 -14.32 -5.20
N ARG A 18 -29.33 -13.70 -5.56
CA ARG A 18 -28.77 -12.52 -4.86
C ARG A 18 -28.33 -11.46 -5.86
N GLN A 19 -28.40 -10.19 -5.48
CA GLN A 19 -27.79 -9.13 -6.29
C GLN A 19 -26.26 -9.33 -6.32
N TYR A 20 -25.66 -9.13 -7.49
CA TYR A 20 -24.22 -9.29 -7.69
C TYR A 20 -23.58 -7.98 -8.09
N GLY A 21 -22.43 -7.68 -7.47
CA GLY A 21 -21.73 -6.42 -7.65
C GLY A 21 -22.21 -5.32 -6.71
N THR A 22 -21.63 -4.13 -6.85
CA THR A 22 -22.00 -2.96 -6.06
C THR A 22 -23.32 -2.39 -6.58
N SER A 23 -24.31 -2.26 -5.69
CA SER A 23 -25.58 -1.61 -6.00
C SER A 23 -25.35 -0.10 -6.14
N VAL A 24 -25.24 0.40 -7.37
CA VAL A 24 -25.27 1.84 -7.67
C VAL A 24 -26.74 2.24 -7.87
N PRO A 25 -27.32 3.14 -7.06
CA PRO A 25 -28.74 3.50 -7.14
C PRO A 25 -29.18 3.98 -8.52
N GLU A 26 -28.30 4.70 -9.21
CA GLU A 26 -28.54 5.33 -10.53
C GLU A 26 -28.28 4.39 -11.72
N ALA A 27 -27.85 3.15 -11.49
CA ALA A 27 -27.56 2.24 -12.59
C ALA A 27 -28.85 1.78 -13.29
N PRO A 28 -28.93 1.89 -14.64
CA PRO A 28 -30.12 1.51 -15.40
C PRO A 28 -30.38 -0.01 -15.37
N HIS A 29 -29.34 -0.81 -15.11
CA HIS A 29 -29.44 -2.26 -15.03
C HIS A 29 -28.71 -2.79 -13.80
N ARG A 30 -29.26 -3.86 -13.20
CA ARG A 30 -28.67 -4.55 -12.05
C ARG A 30 -28.34 -5.99 -12.42
N THR A 31 -27.20 -6.47 -11.97
CA THR A 31 -26.81 -7.87 -12.15
C THR A 31 -27.29 -8.70 -10.98
N TRP A 32 -27.88 -9.86 -11.28
CA TRP A 32 -28.29 -10.85 -10.30
C TRP A 32 -27.51 -12.15 -10.52
N MET A 33 -27.24 -12.86 -9.44
CA MET A 33 -26.61 -14.18 -9.45
C MET A 33 -27.58 -15.20 -8.88
N ALA A 34 -27.87 -16.22 -9.69
CA ALA A 34 -28.67 -17.38 -9.31
C ALA A 34 -27.74 -18.56 -9.02
N TYR A 35 -27.98 -19.22 -7.89
CA TYR A 35 -27.23 -20.38 -7.42
C TYR A 35 -28.09 -21.62 -7.62
N PHE A 36 -27.48 -22.70 -8.09
CA PHE A 36 -28.14 -23.97 -8.39
C PHE A 36 -27.29 -25.13 -7.90
N ASP A 37 -27.92 -26.21 -7.45
CA ASP A 37 -27.24 -27.49 -7.20
C ASP A 37 -26.81 -28.16 -8.52
N LYS A 38 -27.66 -28.03 -9.56
CA LYS A 38 -27.38 -28.38 -10.95
C LYS A 38 -27.78 -27.22 -11.84
N ALA A 39 -26.80 -26.50 -12.36
CA ALA A 39 -27.06 -25.31 -13.16
C ALA A 39 -27.60 -25.69 -14.57
N PRO A 40 -28.63 -24.99 -15.08
CA PRO A 40 -29.06 -25.15 -16.45
C PRO A 40 -27.98 -24.67 -17.43
N HIS A 41 -28.09 -25.07 -18.70
CA HIS A 41 -27.16 -24.59 -19.74
C HIS A 41 -27.20 -23.06 -19.86
N PRO A 42 -26.03 -22.38 -19.89
CA PRO A 42 -25.97 -20.93 -20.03
C PRO A 42 -26.47 -20.47 -21.41
N GLY A 43 -26.83 -19.20 -21.53
CA GLY A 43 -27.25 -18.57 -22.78
C GLY A 43 -28.74 -18.26 -22.88
N PHE A 44 -29.55 -18.74 -21.93
CA PHE A 44 -30.96 -18.36 -21.82
C PHE A 44 -31.14 -16.89 -21.42
N ARG A 45 -32.35 -16.36 -21.63
CA ARG A 45 -32.75 -15.00 -21.29
C ARG A 45 -33.95 -15.03 -20.35
N VAL A 46 -34.00 -14.11 -19.40
CA VAL A 46 -35.15 -13.91 -18.50
C VAL A 46 -35.85 -12.60 -18.83
N PHE A 47 -37.18 -12.55 -18.75
CA PHE A 47 -38.00 -11.37 -19.02
C PHE A 47 -37.82 -10.72 -20.41
N ASP A 48 -37.20 -11.42 -21.36
CA ASP A 48 -36.89 -10.98 -22.73
C ASP A 48 -36.05 -9.69 -22.89
N GLU A 49 -35.88 -8.89 -21.83
CA GLU A 49 -35.10 -7.66 -21.76
C GLU A 49 -33.70 -7.85 -21.15
N SER A 50 -33.52 -8.88 -20.32
CA SER A 50 -32.21 -9.12 -19.65
C SER A 50 -31.14 -9.55 -20.66
N GLY A 51 -29.86 -9.31 -20.36
CA GLY A 51 -28.77 -9.92 -21.12
C GLY A 51 -28.77 -11.45 -21.03
N ARG A 52 -28.11 -12.14 -21.98
CA ARG A 52 -27.97 -13.61 -21.92
C ARG A 52 -27.25 -14.03 -20.65
N VAL A 53 -27.83 -15.00 -19.94
CA VAL A 53 -27.25 -15.52 -18.69
C VAL A 53 -25.94 -16.25 -19.00
N THR A 54 -24.89 -15.91 -18.25
CA THR A 54 -23.58 -16.55 -18.36
C THR A 54 -23.26 -17.30 -17.08
N GLY A 55 -22.56 -18.44 -17.21
CA GLY A 55 -22.08 -19.20 -16.05
C GLY A 55 -21.03 -18.41 -15.28
N PHE A 56 -21.15 -18.37 -13.95
CA PHE A 56 -20.14 -17.75 -13.10
C PHE A 56 -18.83 -18.55 -13.15
N LYS A 57 -17.79 -17.96 -13.73
CA LYS A 57 -16.45 -18.55 -13.73
C LYS A 57 -15.68 -18.00 -12.54
N LYS A 58 -15.35 -18.87 -11.56
CA LYS A 58 -14.37 -18.54 -10.52
C LYS A 58 -13.09 -18.08 -11.22
N GLN A 59 -12.69 -16.84 -10.97
CA GLN A 59 -11.55 -16.27 -11.65
C GLN A 59 -10.27 -16.97 -11.20
N LYS A 60 -9.34 -17.13 -12.15
CA LYS A 60 -7.99 -17.62 -11.84
C LYS A 60 -7.33 -16.64 -10.89
N ALA A 61 -6.66 -17.16 -9.86
CA ALA A 61 -5.82 -16.35 -9.00
C ALA A 61 -4.81 -15.58 -9.85
N ILE A 62 -4.52 -14.33 -9.49
CA ILE A 62 -3.47 -13.55 -10.13
C ILE A 62 -2.15 -14.24 -9.82
N ASP A 63 -1.51 -14.82 -10.84
CA ASP A 63 -0.21 -15.44 -10.68
C ASP A 63 0.84 -14.37 -10.37
N PHE A 64 1.54 -14.58 -9.26
CA PHE A 64 2.67 -13.76 -8.86
C PHE A 64 3.92 -14.63 -8.75
N CYS A 65 4.93 -14.30 -9.54
CA CYS A 65 6.16 -15.06 -9.61
C CYS A 65 7.01 -14.81 -8.35
N ARG A 66 7.23 -15.85 -7.54
CA ARG A 66 8.05 -15.74 -6.32
C ARG A 66 9.54 -15.52 -6.61
N ARG A 67 10.00 -15.87 -7.82
CA ARG A 67 11.40 -15.74 -8.26
C ARG A 67 11.73 -14.31 -8.68
N CYS A 68 10.98 -13.77 -9.63
CA CYS A 68 11.29 -12.48 -10.25
C CYS A 68 10.32 -11.34 -9.87
N HIS A 69 9.31 -11.62 -9.04
CA HIS A 69 8.30 -10.66 -8.57
C HIS A 69 7.44 -10.01 -9.68
N GLY A 70 7.29 -10.69 -10.81
CA GLY A 70 6.40 -10.30 -11.91
C GLY A 70 5.05 -11.02 -11.88
N TYR A 71 4.07 -10.51 -12.63
CA TYR A 71 2.73 -11.10 -12.75
C TYR A 71 2.69 -12.14 -13.88
N HIS A 72 3.18 -13.35 -13.60
CA HIS A 72 3.09 -14.52 -14.45
C HIS A 72 3.32 -15.80 -13.62
N PRO A 73 2.95 -16.99 -14.13
CA PRO A 73 3.21 -18.25 -13.43
C PRO A 73 4.70 -18.44 -13.11
N THR A 74 5.00 -18.92 -11.90
CA THR A 74 6.40 -19.17 -11.48
C THR A 74 7.04 -20.31 -12.28
N ARG A 75 6.26 -21.34 -12.67
CA ARG A 75 6.75 -22.56 -13.33
C ARG A 75 7.53 -22.28 -14.62
N TYR A 76 7.17 -21.23 -15.36
CA TYR A 76 7.77 -20.90 -16.66
C TYR A 76 8.70 -19.68 -16.59
N CYS A 77 9.17 -19.31 -15.38
CA CYS A 77 10.00 -18.13 -15.19
C CYS A 77 11.49 -18.43 -15.42
N SER A 78 12.04 -17.94 -16.53
CA SER A 78 13.48 -17.94 -16.84
C SER A 78 14.24 -16.76 -16.25
N ARG A 79 13.57 -15.76 -15.67
CA ARG A 79 14.21 -14.56 -15.10
C ARG A 79 15.00 -14.91 -13.84
N ALA A 80 16.14 -14.23 -13.65
CA ALA A 80 16.93 -14.35 -12.44
C ALA A 80 16.09 -14.04 -11.18
N PRO A 81 16.35 -14.74 -10.06
CA PRO A 81 15.82 -14.34 -8.75
C PRO A 81 16.16 -12.88 -8.48
N SER A 82 15.20 -12.14 -7.94
CA SER A 82 15.40 -10.74 -7.56
C SER A 82 14.81 -10.50 -6.18
N CYS A 83 15.35 -9.54 -5.44
CA CYS A 83 14.86 -9.12 -4.15
C CYS A 83 13.47 -8.49 -4.25
N GLY A 84 12.53 -8.94 -3.43
CA GLY A 84 11.15 -8.42 -3.42
C GLY A 84 11.01 -7.00 -2.84
N ASN A 85 12.05 -6.51 -2.16
CA ASN A 85 12.08 -5.17 -1.58
C ASN A 85 12.64 -4.12 -2.55
N CYS A 86 13.73 -4.41 -3.29
CA CYS A 86 14.41 -3.42 -4.15
C CYS A 86 14.58 -3.85 -5.61
N GLY A 87 14.28 -5.10 -5.95
CA GLY A 87 14.40 -5.63 -7.32
C GLY A 87 15.81 -6.07 -7.74
N SER A 88 16.83 -5.89 -6.88
CA SER A 88 18.20 -6.34 -7.17
C SER A 88 18.32 -7.87 -7.22
N CYS A 89 19.11 -8.41 -8.13
CA CYS A 89 19.47 -9.83 -8.17
C CYS A 89 20.73 -10.18 -7.36
N MET A 90 21.37 -9.19 -6.73
CA MET A 90 22.67 -9.36 -6.05
C MET A 90 22.56 -9.84 -4.61
N HIS A 91 21.36 -9.82 -4.02
CA HIS A 91 21.15 -10.22 -2.63
C HIS A 91 19.77 -10.84 -2.43
N SER A 92 19.64 -11.58 -1.33
CA SER A 92 18.37 -12.13 -0.87
C SER A 92 17.50 -11.06 -0.20
N GLN A 93 16.21 -11.35 -0.02
CA GLN A 93 15.31 -10.38 0.62
C GLN A 93 15.65 -10.11 2.09
N SER A 94 16.27 -11.05 2.81
CA SER A 94 16.67 -10.87 4.21
C SER A 94 17.82 -9.88 4.37
N ASP A 95 18.73 -9.82 3.39
CA ASP A 95 19.94 -8.99 3.46
C ASP A 95 19.72 -7.59 2.87
N CYS A 96 18.50 -7.32 2.41
CA CYS A 96 18.16 -6.08 1.73
C CYS A 96 18.01 -4.92 2.71
N LYS A 97 19.01 -4.04 2.72
CA LYS A 97 18.99 -2.76 3.46
C LYS A 97 18.26 -1.63 2.71
N ALA A 98 17.95 -1.83 1.43
CA ALA A 98 17.30 -0.82 0.61
C ALA A 98 15.83 -0.62 1.02
N PHE A 99 15.36 0.62 0.85
CA PHE A 99 13.95 0.94 1.02
C PHE A 99 13.09 0.23 -0.05
N LYS A 100 11.81 0.00 0.29
CA LYS A 100 10.88 -0.75 -0.56
C LYS A 100 10.60 0.04 -1.84
N LYS A 101 10.98 -0.52 -2.98
CA LYS A 101 10.70 -0.03 -4.33
C LYS A 101 10.04 -1.13 -5.15
N CYS A 102 8.84 -0.86 -5.65
CA CYS A 102 8.09 -1.82 -6.44
C CYS A 102 8.74 -2.01 -7.82
N LYS A 103 9.01 -3.25 -8.21
CA LYS A 103 9.59 -3.57 -9.52
C LYS A 103 8.63 -3.26 -10.69
N ASN A 104 7.33 -3.37 -10.43
CA ASN A 104 6.32 -3.30 -11.48
C ASN A 104 5.87 -1.86 -11.77
N CYS A 105 5.66 -1.04 -10.72
CA CYS A 105 5.21 0.35 -10.85
C CYS A 105 6.19 1.40 -10.30
N GLY A 106 7.33 1.04 -9.70
CA GLY A 106 8.28 2.00 -9.14
C GLY A 106 7.90 2.60 -7.79
N GLY A 107 6.68 2.38 -7.29
CA GLY A 107 6.17 2.97 -6.04
C GLY A 107 6.85 2.49 -4.74
N PRO A 108 6.65 3.22 -3.62
CA PRO A 108 7.29 2.95 -2.32
C PRO A 108 6.66 1.78 -1.55
N HIS A 109 6.59 0.61 -2.18
CA HIS A 109 6.04 -0.61 -1.59
C HIS A 109 6.65 -1.87 -2.23
N ARG A 110 6.40 -3.04 -1.63
CA ARG A 110 6.82 -4.33 -2.20
C ARG A 110 6.03 -4.69 -3.46
N SER A 111 6.62 -5.50 -4.33
CA SER A 111 6.03 -5.85 -5.63
C SER A 111 4.75 -6.71 -5.54
N ASP A 112 4.55 -7.44 -4.42
CA ASP A 112 3.36 -8.25 -4.11
C ASP A 112 2.22 -7.43 -3.46
N SER A 113 2.43 -6.14 -3.22
CA SER A 113 1.46 -5.27 -2.56
C SER A 113 0.17 -5.09 -3.37
N TYR A 114 -0.97 -5.07 -2.69
CA TYR A 114 -2.27 -4.66 -3.26
C TYR A 114 -2.30 -3.19 -3.69
N LYS A 115 -1.37 -2.36 -3.20
CA LYS A 115 -1.22 -0.95 -3.59
C LYS A 115 -0.59 -0.76 -4.98
N CYS A 116 -0.04 -1.83 -5.58
CA CYS A 116 0.63 -1.75 -6.86
C CYS A 116 -0.37 -1.49 -8.00
N LEU A 117 -0.30 -0.31 -8.62
CA LEU A 117 -1.14 0.02 -9.79
C LEU A 117 -0.89 -0.90 -10.99
N ALA A 118 0.34 -1.43 -11.12
CA ALA A 118 0.67 -2.42 -12.13
C ALA A 118 0.10 -3.82 -11.85
N ARG A 119 -0.60 -4.02 -10.73
CA ARG A 119 -1.22 -5.30 -10.38
C ARG A 119 -2.43 -5.56 -11.27
N PRO A 120 -2.48 -6.72 -11.97
CA PRO A 120 -3.66 -7.11 -12.70
C PRO A 120 -4.90 -7.13 -11.80
N SER A 121 -6.02 -6.70 -12.36
CA SER A 121 -7.30 -6.66 -11.65
C SER A 121 -8.23 -7.77 -12.15
N ARG A 122 -9.43 -7.80 -11.56
CA ARG A 122 -10.56 -8.65 -11.97
C ARG A 122 -11.00 -8.46 -13.43
N TYR A 123 -10.62 -7.35 -14.06
CA TYR A 123 -10.97 -7.02 -15.46
C TYR A 123 -9.79 -7.17 -16.44
N GLY A 124 -8.64 -7.64 -15.97
CA GLY A 124 -7.43 -7.79 -16.78
C GLY A 124 -6.23 -7.02 -16.24
N GLY A 125 -5.11 -7.17 -16.95
CA GLY A 125 -3.86 -6.47 -16.67
C GLY A 125 -3.84 -5.06 -17.27
N PRO A 126 -3.07 -4.13 -16.69
CA PRO A 126 -2.88 -2.81 -17.28
C PRO A 126 -2.24 -2.87 -18.67
N THR A 127 -2.58 -1.90 -19.54
CA THR A 127 -1.95 -1.75 -20.85
C THR A 127 -0.49 -1.29 -20.74
N LYS A 128 0.27 -1.39 -21.84
CA LYS A 128 1.67 -0.94 -21.86
C LYS A 128 1.79 0.56 -21.57
N GLU A 129 0.84 1.36 -22.04
CA GLU A 129 0.76 2.80 -21.84
C GLU A 129 0.43 3.14 -20.38
N GLN A 130 -0.52 2.43 -19.77
CA GLN A 130 -0.83 2.55 -18.34
C GLN A 130 0.37 2.16 -17.47
N LEU A 131 1.10 1.10 -17.82
CA LEU A 131 2.31 0.73 -17.08
C LEU A 131 3.39 1.81 -17.14
N LYS A 132 3.52 2.54 -18.26
CA LYS A 132 4.44 3.69 -18.36
C LYS A 132 4.02 4.81 -17.42
N SER A 133 2.74 5.19 -17.40
CA SER A 133 2.25 6.25 -16.51
C SER A 133 2.39 5.87 -15.04
N PHE A 134 2.06 4.63 -14.68
CA PHE A 134 2.24 4.11 -13.32
C PHE A 134 3.69 4.16 -12.86
N ARG A 135 4.65 3.87 -13.75
CA ARG A 135 6.08 3.99 -13.43
C ARG A 135 6.51 5.42 -13.14
N ILE A 136 6.01 6.39 -13.90
CA ILE A 136 6.32 7.82 -13.68
C ILE A 136 5.77 8.27 -12.32
N ILE A 137 4.50 7.96 -12.04
CA ILE A 137 3.83 8.32 -10.79
C ILE A 137 4.51 7.62 -9.60
N GLY A 138 4.72 6.30 -9.71
CA GLY A 138 5.33 5.52 -8.64
C GLY A 138 6.78 5.93 -8.36
N GLU A 139 7.57 6.26 -9.38
CA GLU A 139 8.92 6.79 -9.17
C GLU A 139 8.88 8.12 -8.42
N ARG A 140 7.97 9.03 -8.79
CA ARG A 140 7.80 10.32 -8.11
C ARG A 140 7.42 10.12 -6.64
N GLU A 141 6.49 9.22 -6.35
CA GLU A 141 6.09 8.87 -4.98
C GLU A 141 7.25 8.28 -4.19
N TYR A 142 7.99 7.35 -4.80
CA TYR A 142 9.16 6.73 -4.20
C TYR A 142 10.22 7.77 -3.82
N GLN A 143 10.53 8.70 -4.72
CA GLN A 143 11.49 9.78 -4.47
C GLN A 143 11.03 10.71 -3.36
N ALA A 144 9.74 11.06 -3.30
CA ALA A 144 9.20 11.89 -2.22
C ALA A 144 9.36 11.22 -0.85
N VAL A 145 9.01 9.93 -0.76
CA VAL A 145 9.18 9.15 0.48
C VAL A 145 10.64 8.97 0.85
N ALA A 146 11.52 8.73 -0.14
CA ALA A 146 12.96 8.62 0.10
C ALA A 146 13.55 9.92 0.64
N ARG A 147 13.16 11.08 0.10
CA ARG A 147 13.57 12.39 0.60
C ARG A 147 13.08 12.65 2.03
N ALA A 148 11.82 12.35 2.31
CA ALA A 148 11.26 12.50 3.67
C ALA A 148 12.05 11.67 4.69
N LYS A 149 12.34 10.40 4.38
CA LYS A 149 13.13 9.53 5.24
C LYS A 149 14.57 10.01 5.45
N ALA A 150 15.20 10.52 4.40
CA ALA A 150 16.53 11.09 4.51
C ALA A 150 16.52 12.33 5.43
N ALA A 151 15.50 13.20 5.31
CA ALA A 151 15.34 14.35 6.19
C ALA A 151 15.09 13.94 7.65
N GLU A 152 14.26 12.92 7.90
CA GLU A 152 14.05 12.35 9.24
C GLU A 152 15.35 11.80 9.85
N GLN A 153 16.16 11.08 9.05
CA GLN A 153 17.46 10.57 9.49
C GLN A 153 18.45 11.70 9.79
N SER A 154 18.47 12.76 8.99
CA SER A 154 19.30 13.93 9.28
C SER A 154 18.84 14.66 10.54
N ALA A 155 17.53 14.83 10.75
CA ALA A 155 17.00 15.50 11.93
C ALA A 155 17.31 14.71 13.22
N THR A 156 17.16 13.38 13.19
CA THR A 156 17.51 12.51 14.32
C THR A 156 19.01 12.56 14.65
N ALA A 157 19.87 12.52 13.64
CA ALA A 157 21.32 12.66 13.84
C ALA A 157 21.71 14.02 14.45
N VAL A 158 21.03 15.12 14.07
CA VAL A 158 21.23 16.45 14.68
C VAL A 158 20.76 16.48 16.13
N THR A 159 19.62 15.86 16.46
CA THR A 159 19.17 15.80 17.86
C THR A 159 20.10 14.96 18.73
N GLU A 160 20.60 13.83 18.22
CA GLU A 160 21.56 12.99 18.94
C GLU A 160 22.87 13.75 19.21
N SER A 161 23.39 14.50 18.22
CA SER A 161 24.61 15.29 18.41
C SER A 161 24.44 16.47 19.38
N ILE A 162 23.26 17.12 19.41
CA ILE A 162 22.94 18.16 20.40
C ILE A 162 22.88 17.56 21.81
N ILE A 163 22.25 16.40 22.00
CA ILE A 163 22.14 15.73 23.32
C ILE A 163 23.52 15.31 23.84
N ILE A 164 24.38 14.77 22.97
CA ILE A 164 25.76 14.39 23.33
C ILE A 164 26.57 15.64 23.71
N SER A 165 26.41 16.74 22.99
CA SER A 165 27.15 17.99 23.26
C SER A 165 26.70 18.68 24.55
N SER A 166 25.40 18.65 24.89
CA SER A 166 24.89 19.19 26.16
C SER A 166 25.27 18.36 27.40
N SER A 167 25.71 17.11 27.23
CA SER A 167 26.11 16.23 28.33
C SER A 167 27.60 16.35 28.69
N GLN A 168 28.36 17.20 27.99
CA GLN A 168 29.78 17.49 28.23
C GLN A 168 29.99 18.96 28.65
N SER A 169 29.29 19.43 29.68
CA SER A 169 29.67 20.66 30.39
C SER A 169 30.72 20.32 31.46
N PRO A 170 31.87 21.02 31.56
CA PRO A 170 32.80 20.81 32.67
C PRO A 170 32.19 21.34 33.98
N GLU A 171 32.27 20.54 35.04
CA GLU A 171 31.99 20.95 36.42
C GLU A 171 32.73 22.25 36.76
N PRO A 172 32.07 23.28 37.34
CA PRO A 172 32.78 24.46 37.79
C PRO A 172 33.61 24.11 39.03
N SER A 173 34.93 24.14 38.87
CA SER A 173 35.89 24.05 39.97
C SER A 173 35.57 25.10 41.04
N SER A 174 35.39 24.63 42.26
CA SER A 174 35.27 25.42 43.48
C SER A 174 36.44 26.39 43.64
N PHE A 175 36.18 27.69 43.54
CA PHE A 175 37.12 28.72 43.97
C PHE A 175 36.77 29.15 45.40
N ASP A 176 37.72 28.93 46.30
CA ASP A 176 37.69 29.34 47.71
C ASP A 176 37.50 30.85 47.83
N VAL A 177 36.49 31.25 48.60
CA VAL A 177 36.26 32.64 49.02
C VAL A 177 36.88 32.81 50.41
N GLN A 178 38.01 33.52 50.49
CA GLN A 178 38.43 34.16 51.73
C GLN A 178 37.96 35.61 51.75
N GLN A 179 37.03 35.90 52.66
CA GLN A 179 36.67 37.25 53.06
C GLN A 179 37.49 37.65 54.30
N THR A 180 38.06 38.85 54.27
CA THR A 180 38.31 39.64 55.49
C THR A 180 37.83 41.08 55.28
N PRO A 181 37.35 41.75 56.36
CA PRO A 181 36.46 42.91 56.26
C PRO A 181 37.18 44.23 56.59
N ILE A 182 36.69 45.36 56.05
CA ILE A 182 36.95 46.70 56.62
C ILE A 182 35.72 47.61 56.42
N GLU A 183 35.59 48.53 57.37
CA GLU A 183 34.39 49.14 57.96
C GLU A 183 33.69 50.29 57.20
N ALA A 184 32.39 50.38 57.52
CA ALA A 184 31.48 51.53 57.69
C ALA A 184 31.93 52.97 57.34
N SER A 185 31.02 53.70 56.68
CA SER A 185 30.54 54.99 57.20
C SER A 185 29.12 55.31 56.71
N VAL A 186 28.39 55.95 57.61
CA VAL A 186 26.94 56.25 57.70
C VAL A 186 26.53 57.50 56.92
N GLY A 187 25.25 57.55 56.53
CA GLY A 187 24.50 58.78 56.18
C GLY A 187 23.35 58.47 55.19
N GLU A 188 22.13 58.08 55.60
CA GLU A 188 21.01 58.94 56.08
C GLU A 188 20.39 59.75 54.90
N GLN A 189 19.09 59.85 54.57
CA GLN A 189 17.75 59.60 55.13
C GLN A 189 16.75 59.65 53.93
N ILE A 190 15.79 58.73 53.78
CA ILE A 190 14.34 58.83 54.11
C ILE A 190 13.46 59.79 53.25
N ARG A 191 12.45 59.16 52.60
CA ARG A 191 11.01 59.49 52.38
C ARG A 191 10.47 60.08 51.06
N LEU A 192 9.39 59.37 50.69
CA LEU A 192 8.20 59.69 49.88
C LEU A 192 8.32 59.57 48.36
#